data_AF-X1I4Y8-F1
#
_entry.id   AF-X1I4Y8-F1
#
_cell.length_a   1.000
_cell.length_b   1.000
_cell.length_c   1.000
_cell.angle_alpha   90.00
_cell.angle_beta   90.00
_cell.angle_gamma   90.00
#
_symmetry.space_group_name_H-M   'P 1'
#
loop_
_entity.id
_entity.type
_entity.pdbx_description
1 polymer ?
#
loop_
_entity_poly.entity_id
_entity_poly.type
_entity_poly.pdbx_seq_one_letter_code
_entity_poly.pdbx_strand_id
1 'polypeptide(L)'
;HPRKVIEKEDVEEVLGEGAGGGVFDLTKAIRERNLAAALSILAKLLERGEIPLKIHSLITREMRILLRIKEREGRISPQEACTIIFGPRSYYPPFYTKIASDYIRAVSKFDFSDLITNYQYLVETEASIKTGREEPDLAIERMILHLLQPT
;
A
#
# COMPACT_ATOMS: atom_id res chain seq x y z
N HIS A 1 0.60 38.08 -22.94
CA HIS A 1 0.75 36.66 -23.35
C HIS A 1 1.00 35.83 -22.09
N PRO A 2 0.39 34.65 -21.92
CA PRO A 2 0.69 33.78 -20.78
C PRO A 2 2.15 33.30 -20.85
N ARG A 3 2.75 33.00 -19.68
CA ARG A 3 4.10 32.40 -19.59
C ARG A 3 4.13 31.05 -20.34
N LYS A 4 5.27 30.74 -20.96
CA LYS A 4 5.48 29.54 -21.81
C LYS A 4 6.09 28.34 -21.08
N VAL A 5 6.54 28.52 -19.83
CA VAL A 5 7.18 27.49 -19.02
C VAL A 5 6.41 27.40 -17.72
N ILE A 6 6.09 26.17 -17.30
CA ILE A 6 5.45 25.86 -16.02
C ILE A 6 6.58 25.61 -15.02
N GLU A 7 6.63 26.40 -13.95
CA GLU A 7 7.59 26.28 -12.85
C GLU A 7 7.04 25.35 -11.74
N LYS A 8 7.90 24.94 -10.81
CA LYS A 8 7.52 24.03 -9.72
C LYS A 8 6.41 24.65 -8.87
N GLU A 9 6.50 25.96 -8.66
CA GLU A 9 5.60 26.78 -7.88
C GLU A 9 4.23 26.85 -8.54
N ASP A 10 4.15 26.96 -9.88
CA ASP A 10 2.88 26.90 -10.62
C ASP A 10 2.17 25.56 -10.42
N VAL A 11 2.94 24.46 -10.34
CA VAL A 11 2.41 23.12 -10.08
C VAL A 11 1.92 23.01 -8.62
N GLU A 12 2.69 23.51 -7.66
CA GLU A 12 2.34 23.49 -6.23
C GLU A 12 1.09 24.34 -5.93
N GLU A 13 0.96 25.50 -6.56
CA GLU A 13 -0.19 26.41 -6.40
C GLU A 13 -1.50 25.81 -6.93
N VAL A 14 -1.44 25.09 -8.06
CA VAL A 14 -2.64 24.51 -8.71
C VAL A 14 -3.05 23.17 -8.09
N LEU A 15 -2.12 22.41 -7.51
CA LEU A 15 -2.43 21.10 -6.91
C LEU A 15 -3.26 21.20 -5.61
N GLY A 16 -3.33 22.38 -4.97
CA GLY A 16 -3.95 22.56 -3.65
C GLY A 16 -3.38 21.59 -2.59
N GLU A 17 -4.04 21.44 -1.44
CA GLU A 17 -3.78 20.32 -0.50
C GLU A 17 -4.14 18.94 -1.09
N GLY A 18 -4.39 18.87 -2.40
CA GLY A 18 -4.72 17.68 -3.18
C GLY A 18 -3.58 16.68 -3.36
N ALA A 19 -2.38 16.99 -2.86
CA ALA A 19 -1.25 16.05 -2.79
C ALA A 19 -1.09 15.36 -1.42
N GLY A 20 -2.05 15.47 -0.49
CA GLY A 20 -2.07 14.56 0.66
C GLY A 20 -2.10 13.11 0.19
N GLY A 21 -1.27 12.25 0.79
CA GLY A 21 -0.97 10.90 0.28
C GLY A 21 -2.21 10.12 -0.14
N GLY A 22 -2.14 9.52 -1.32
CA GLY A 22 -3.19 8.64 -1.83
C GLY A 22 -3.11 7.25 -1.19
N VAL A 23 -4.01 6.38 -1.59
CA VAL A 23 -3.99 4.97 -1.14
C VAL A 23 -2.69 4.23 -1.52
N PHE A 24 -1.97 4.67 -2.57
CA PHE A 24 -0.65 4.14 -2.90
C PHE A 24 0.45 4.61 -1.94
N ASP A 25 0.32 5.80 -1.35
CA ASP A 25 1.22 6.26 -0.30
C ASP A 25 0.97 5.50 1.00
N LEU A 26 -0.31 5.18 1.29
CA LEU A 26 -0.67 4.33 2.42
C LEU A 26 -0.06 2.92 2.30
N THR A 27 -0.25 2.25 1.15
CA THR A 27 0.32 0.92 0.95
C THR A 27 1.85 0.94 0.96
N LYS A 28 2.47 2.01 0.45
CA LYS A 28 3.92 2.22 0.57
C LYS A 28 4.34 2.39 2.03
N ALA A 29 3.65 3.19 2.84
CA ALA A 29 3.96 3.38 4.26
C ALA A 29 3.86 2.05 5.03
N ILE A 30 2.83 1.23 4.75
CA ILE A 30 2.69 -0.12 5.31
C ILE A 30 3.86 -1.01 4.89
N ARG A 31 4.19 -1.07 3.59
CA ARG A 31 5.32 -1.83 3.07
C ARG A 31 6.65 -1.42 3.70
N GLU A 32 6.82 -0.12 3.98
CA GLU A 32 8.02 0.41 4.63
C GLU A 32 8.05 0.20 6.15
N ARG A 33 6.95 -0.30 6.73
CA ARG A 33 6.69 -0.44 8.18
C ARG A 33 6.70 0.90 8.92
N ASN A 34 6.16 1.95 8.30
CA ASN A 34 6.03 3.28 8.89
C ASN A 34 4.62 3.51 9.42
N LEU A 35 4.37 3.13 10.69
CA LEU A 35 3.07 3.25 11.33
C LEU A 35 2.55 4.70 11.40
N ALA A 36 3.42 5.63 11.79
CA ALA A 36 3.04 7.04 11.93
C ALA A 36 2.57 7.63 10.59
N ALA A 37 3.30 7.35 9.50
CA ALA A 37 2.89 7.77 8.17
C ALA A 37 1.60 7.06 7.72
N ALA A 38 1.47 5.75 7.96
CA ALA A 38 0.30 4.98 7.57
C ALA A 38 -0.99 5.52 8.24
N LEU A 39 -0.97 5.78 9.54
CA LEU A 39 -2.13 6.34 10.26
C LEU A 39 -2.44 7.78 9.81
N SER A 40 -1.41 8.62 9.60
CA SER A 40 -1.62 9.98 9.10
C SER A 40 -2.24 10.02 7.71
N ILE A 41 -1.81 9.12 6.80
CA ILE A 41 -2.39 9.01 5.46
C ILE A 41 -3.82 8.45 5.52
N LEU A 42 -4.05 7.42 6.35
CA LEU A 42 -5.37 6.85 6.55
C LEU A 42 -6.38 7.92 6.98
N ALA A 43 -6.06 8.72 8.01
CA ALA A 43 -6.93 9.77 8.50
C ALA A 43 -7.34 10.74 7.39
N LYS A 44 -6.38 11.18 6.56
CA LYS A 44 -6.64 12.06 5.40
C LYS A 44 -7.51 11.41 4.34
N LEU A 45 -7.36 10.11 4.09
CA LEU A 45 -8.20 9.39 3.13
C LEU A 45 -9.66 9.31 3.64
N LEU A 46 -9.84 9.01 4.92
CA LEU A 46 -11.17 8.94 5.54
C LEU A 46 -11.84 10.31 5.62
N GLU A 47 -11.11 11.37 5.99
CA GLU A 47 -11.61 12.76 6.00
C GLU A 47 -12.09 13.22 4.61
N ARG A 48 -11.47 12.72 3.54
CA ARG A 48 -11.87 12.97 2.14
C ARG A 48 -13.06 12.13 1.68
N GLY A 49 -13.56 11.22 2.53
CA GLY A 49 -14.68 10.34 2.23
C GLY A 49 -14.31 9.11 1.39
N GLU A 50 -13.05 8.68 1.39
CA GLU A 50 -12.68 7.41 0.75
C GLU A 50 -13.35 6.24 1.46
N ILE A 51 -13.87 5.29 0.68
CA ILE A 51 -14.63 4.17 1.22
C ILE A 51 -13.67 3.19 1.93
N PRO A 52 -13.86 2.84 3.21
CA PRO A 52 -12.94 1.98 3.97
C PRO A 52 -12.69 0.62 3.32
N LEU A 53 -13.74 -0.01 2.76
CA LEU A 53 -13.60 -1.27 2.03
C LEU A 53 -12.76 -1.16 0.75
N LYS A 54 -12.71 0.02 0.10
CA LYS A 54 -11.78 0.25 -1.03
C LYS A 54 -10.34 0.30 -0.53
N ILE A 55 -10.09 1.02 0.56
CA ILE A 55 -8.77 1.10 1.21
C ILE A 55 -8.31 -0.31 1.62
N HIS A 56 -9.17 -1.06 2.31
CA HIS A 56 -8.95 -2.46 2.68
C HIS A 56 -8.52 -3.32 1.49
N SER A 57 -9.26 -3.25 0.37
CA SER A 57 -8.98 -4.07 -0.81
C SER A 57 -7.57 -3.84 -1.37
N LEU A 58 -7.09 -2.60 -1.29
CA LEU A 58 -5.76 -2.21 -1.78
C LEU A 58 -4.65 -2.61 -0.80
N ILE A 59 -4.90 -2.53 0.51
CA ILE A 59 -3.99 -3.08 1.52
C ILE A 59 -3.90 -4.61 1.40
N THR A 60 -5.03 -5.27 1.19
CA THR A 60 -5.08 -6.73 0.98
C THR A 60 -4.29 -7.13 -0.27
N ARG A 61 -4.41 -6.38 -1.35
CA ARG A 61 -3.59 -6.56 -2.56
C ARG A 61 -2.10 -6.39 -2.25
N GLU A 62 -1.73 -5.36 -1.50
CA GLU A 62 -0.34 -5.09 -1.10
C GLU A 62 0.26 -6.26 -0.31
N MET A 63 -0.44 -6.75 0.72
CA MET A 63 0.01 -7.87 1.53
C MET A 63 0.14 -9.16 0.71
N ARG A 64 -0.78 -9.41 -0.23
CA ARG A 64 -0.69 -10.55 -1.16
C ARG A 64 0.56 -10.48 -2.03
N ILE A 65 0.92 -9.29 -2.52
CA ILE A 65 2.15 -9.10 -3.32
C ILE A 65 3.38 -9.42 -2.47
N LEU A 66 3.45 -8.88 -1.24
CA LEU A 66 4.57 -9.14 -0.33
C LEU A 66 4.70 -10.64 -0.03
N LEU A 67 3.59 -11.33 0.23
CA LEU A 67 3.57 -12.77 0.47
C LEU A 67 4.08 -13.57 -0.74
N ARG A 68 3.60 -13.26 -1.95
CA ARG A 68 4.04 -13.95 -3.19
C ARG A 68 5.51 -13.72 -3.51
N ILE A 69 6.04 -12.55 -3.20
CA ILE A 69 7.47 -12.25 -3.35
C ILE A 69 8.28 -13.00 -2.27
N LYS A 70 7.80 -13.03 -1.01
CA LYS A 70 8.46 -13.76 0.10
C LYS A 70 8.54 -15.27 -0.16
N GLU A 71 7.51 -15.86 -0.75
CA GLU A 71 7.46 -17.28 -1.13
C GLU A 71 8.61 -17.69 -2.07
N ARG A 72 9.23 -16.74 -2.79
CA ARG A 72 10.36 -17.00 -3.69
C ARG A 72 11.74 -16.99 -3.00
N GLU A 73 11.78 -17.00 -1.66
CA GLU A 73 12.98 -17.19 -0.82
C GLU A 73 14.17 -16.26 -1.18
N GLY A 74 13.91 -15.05 -1.68
CA GLY A 74 14.96 -14.09 -2.03
C GLY A 74 15.71 -14.37 -3.35
N ARG A 75 15.21 -15.28 -4.19
CA ARG A 75 15.78 -15.57 -5.53
C ARG A 75 15.03 -14.91 -6.69
N ILE A 76 14.04 -14.07 -6.41
CA ILE A 76 13.23 -13.43 -7.45
C ILE A 76 13.95 -12.23 -8.07
N SER A 77 14.01 -12.18 -9.39
CA SER A 77 14.50 -11.03 -10.13
C SER A 77 13.48 -9.87 -10.14
N PRO A 78 13.92 -8.61 -10.33
CA PRO A 78 12.99 -7.49 -10.52
C PRO A 78 11.98 -7.71 -11.65
N GLN A 79 12.37 -8.40 -12.73
CA GLN A 79 11.51 -8.73 -13.86
C GLN A 79 10.41 -9.72 -13.47
N GLU A 80 10.74 -10.77 -12.74
CA GLU A 80 9.74 -11.74 -12.23
C GLU A 80 8.80 -11.08 -11.21
N ALA A 81 9.35 -10.23 -10.33
CA ALA A 81 8.56 -9.46 -9.38
C ALA A 81 7.60 -8.49 -10.09
N CYS A 82 7.98 -7.90 -11.22
CA CYS A 82 7.07 -7.08 -12.03
C CYS A 82 5.81 -7.85 -12.46
N THR A 83 5.93 -9.14 -12.80
CA THR A 83 4.78 -9.99 -13.16
C THR A 83 3.82 -10.20 -11.99
N ILE A 84 4.34 -10.25 -10.75
CA ILE A 84 3.52 -10.34 -9.54
C ILE A 84 2.80 -9.00 -9.27
N ILE A 85 3.52 -7.88 -9.43
CA ILE A 85 3.04 -6.55 -9.04
C ILE A 85 2.12 -5.93 -10.11
N PHE A 86 2.43 -6.10 -11.39
CA PHE A 86 1.80 -5.37 -12.51
C PHE A 86 1.08 -6.28 -13.51
N GLY A 87 1.12 -7.60 -13.30
CA GLY A 87 0.63 -8.61 -14.24
C GLY A 87 1.58 -8.84 -15.42
N PRO A 88 1.48 -9.98 -16.11
CA PRO A 88 2.44 -10.41 -17.13
C PRO A 88 2.49 -9.46 -18.34
N ARG A 89 3.70 -9.17 -18.81
CA ARG A 89 3.97 -8.35 -20.00
C ARG A 89 5.21 -8.88 -20.72
N SER A 90 5.33 -8.56 -22.00
CA SER A 90 6.53 -8.88 -22.80
C SER A 90 7.75 -8.06 -22.38
N TYR A 91 7.54 -6.84 -21.86
CA TYR A 91 8.60 -5.93 -21.45
C TYR A 91 8.16 -5.05 -20.28
N TYR A 92 9.10 -4.78 -19.37
CA TYR A 92 8.95 -3.82 -18.28
C TYR A 92 10.02 -2.74 -18.39
N PRO A 93 9.64 -1.47 -18.65
CA PRO A 93 10.55 -0.34 -18.60
C PRO A 93 11.26 -0.18 -17.25
N PRO A 94 12.41 0.53 -17.17
CA PRO A 94 13.20 0.70 -15.94
C PRO A 94 12.42 1.25 -14.73
N PHE A 95 11.37 2.04 -14.96
CA PHE A 95 10.48 2.52 -13.91
C PHE A 95 9.82 1.37 -13.13
N TYR A 96 9.32 0.36 -13.82
CA TYR A 96 8.64 -0.79 -13.20
C TYR A 96 9.62 -1.67 -12.43
N THR A 97 10.80 -1.93 -13.00
CA THR A 97 11.82 -2.75 -12.33
C THR A 97 12.38 -2.06 -11.09
N LYS A 98 12.47 -0.72 -11.09
CA LYS A 98 12.80 0.06 -9.88
C LYS A 98 11.78 -0.17 -8.77
N ILE A 99 10.48 -0.06 -9.07
CA ILE A 99 9.42 -0.35 -8.09
C ILE A 99 9.54 -1.80 -7.60
N ALA A 100 9.73 -2.75 -8.50
CA ALA A 100 9.89 -4.15 -8.13
C ALA A 100 11.09 -4.40 -7.20
N SER A 101 12.21 -3.71 -7.42
CA SER A 101 13.36 -3.74 -6.51
C SER A 101 13.03 -3.19 -5.12
N ASP A 102 12.19 -2.15 -5.02
CA ASP A 102 11.73 -1.62 -3.73
C ASP A 102 10.85 -2.63 -2.98
N TYR A 103 9.98 -3.36 -3.69
CA TYR A 103 9.23 -4.47 -3.11
C TYR A 103 10.13 -5.60 -2.62
N ILE A 104 11.10 -6.04 -3.43
CA ILE A 104 12.06 -7.10 -3.06
C ILE A 104 12.82 -6.70 -1.79
N ARG A 105 13.26 -5.44 -1.69
CA ARG A 105 13.94 -4.91 -0.51
C ARG A 105 13.02 -4.86 0.71
N ALA A 106 11.77 -4.43 0.53
CA ALA A 106 10.84 -4.32 1.65
C ALA A 106 10.47 -5.68 2.25
N VAL A 107 10.36 -6.72 1.43
CA VAL A 107 10.00 -8.08 1.86
C VAL A 107 11.00 -8.66 2.86
N SER A 108 12.27 -8.20 2.89
CA SER A 108 13.24 -8.64 3.89
C SER A 108 12.87 -8.21 5.32
N LYS A 109 11.97 -7.24 5.48
CA LYS A 109 11.48 -6.76 6.78
C LYS A 109 10.34 -7.60 7.36
N PHE A 110 9.82 -8.57 6.60
CA PHE A 110 8.67 -9.37 6.98
C PHE A 110 9.03 -10.84 7.09
N ASP A 111 8.55 -11.50 8.14
CA ASP A 111 8.62 -12.96 8.23
C ASP A 111 7.44 -13.60 7.49
N PHE A 112 7.66 -14.82 6.99
CA PHE A 112 6.63 -15.51 6.21
C PHE A 112 5.40 -15.81 7.09
N SER A 113 5.61 -16.24 8.34
CA SER A 113 4.56 -16.44 9.33
C SER A 113 3.76 -15.16 9.57
N ASP A 114 4.43 -14.02 9.74
CA ASP A 114 3.77 -12.73 9.97
C ASP A 114 2.89 -12.36 8.79
N LEU A 115 3.36 -12.55 7.55
CA LEU A 115 2.57 -12.26 6.35
C LEU A 115 1.32 -13.13 6.25
N ILE A 116 1.40 -14.41 6.68
CA ILE A 116 0.23 -15.30 6.72
C ILE A 116 -0.76 -14.85 7.79
N THR A 117 -0.30 -14.60 9.02
CA THR A 117 -1.14 -14.13 10.13
C THR A 117 -1.83 -12.81 9.78
N ASN A 118 -1.07 -11.86 9.24
CA ASN A 118 -1.59 -10.59 8.77
C ASN A 118 -2.63 -10.76 7.66
N TYR A 119 -2.41 -11.68 6.73
CA TYR A 119 -3.36 -11.97 5.66
C TYR A 119 -4.66 -12.60 6.19
N GLN A 120 -4.60 -13.44 7.23
CA GLN A 120 -5.78 -13.95 7.92
C GLN A 120 -6.56 -12.83 8.64
N TYR A 121 -5.84 -11.93 9.31
CA TYR A 121 -6.45 -10.78 9.97
C TYR A 121 -7.19 -9.88 8.97
N LEU A 122 -6.62 -9.64 7.79
CA LEU A 122 -7.28 -8.90 6.71
C LEU A 122 -8.63 -9.52 6.32
N VAL A 123 -8.72 -10.86 6.26
CA VAL A 123 -9.97 -11.57 5.95
C VAL A 123 -11.01 -11.37 7.07
N GLU A 124 -10.59 -11.46 8.33
CA GLU A 124 -11.48 -11.21 9.47
C GLU A 124 -11.99 -9.77 9.49
N THR A 125 -11.11 -8.78 9.24
CA THR A 125 -11.50 -7.36 9.15
C THR A 125 -12.54 -7.13 8.05
N GLU A 126 -12.39 -7.77 6.89
CA GLU A 126 -13.39 -7.63 5.83
C GLU A 126 -14.75 -8.22 6.26
N ALA A 127 -14.72 -9.38 6.91
CA ALA A 127 -15.91 -10.06 7.39
C ALA A 127 -16.61 -9.27 8.50
N SER A 128 -15.87 -8.71 9.46
CA SER A 128 -16.42 -7.91 10.55
C SER A 128 -17.13 -6.65 10.05
N ILE A 129 -16.56 -5.98 9.05
CA ILE A 129 -17.18 -4.84 8.38
C ILE A 129 -18.45 -5.26 7.64
N LYS A 130 -18.39 -6.30 6.79
CA LYS A 130 -19.53 -6.75 5.97
C LYS A 130 -20.69 -7.29 6.79
N THR A 131 -20.40 -7.81 7.99
CA THR A 131 -21.42 -8.31 8.93
C THR A 131 -21.92 -7.22 9.90
N GLY A 132 -21.37 -6.01 9.85
CA GLY A 132 -21.72 -4.92 10.76
C GLY A 132 -21.24 -5.11 12.20
N ARG A 133 -20.31 -6.04 12.45
CA ARG A 133 -19.73 -6.28 13.78
C ARG A 133 -18.83 -5.12 14.20
N GLU A 134 -18.13 -4.50 13.25
CA GLU A 134 -17.25 -3.36 13.49
C GLU A 134 -17.65 -2.18 12.60
N GLU A 135 -17.48 -0.97 13.13
CA GLU A 135 -17.57 0.25 12.35
C GLU A 135 -16.39 0.29 11.35
N PRO A 136 -16.65 0.56 10.04
CA PRO A 136 -15.65 0.48 8.98
C PRO A 136 -14.35 1.27 9.21
N ASP A 137 -14.42 2.54 9.59
CA ASP A 137 -13.24 3.41 9.72
C ASP A 137 -12.32 2.87 10.83
N LEU A 138 -12.92 2.57 11.98
CA LEU A 138 -12.24 2.04 13.14
C LEU A 138 -11.65 0.63 12.91
N ALA A 139 -12.34 -0.20 12.12
CA ALA A 139 -11.83 -1.52 11.75
C ALA A 139 -10.54 -1.42 10.90
N ILE A 140 -10.47 -0.47 9.96
CA ILE A 140 -9.28 -0.24 9.13
C ILE A 140 -8.12 0.35 9.96
N GLU A 141 -8.41 1.24 10.90
CA GLU A 141 -7.40 1.78 11.81
C GLU A 141 -6.77 0.68 12.67
N ARG A 142 -7.60 -0.14 13.34
CA ARG A 142 -7.13 -1.30 14.12
C ARG A 142 -6.34 -2.29 13.28
N MET A 143 -6.78 -2.54 12.05
CA MET A 143 -6.08 -3.40 11.12
C MET A 143 -4.67 -2.88 10.82
N ILE A 144 -4.50 -1.59 10.53
CA ILE A 144 -3.15 -1.03 10.29
C ILE A 144 -2.25 -1.13 11.53
N LEU A 145 -2.80 -0.94 12.73
CA LEU A 145 -2.07 -1.18 13.98
C LEU A 145 -1.60 -2.63 14.09
N HIS A 146 -2.50 -3.59 13.87
CA HIS A 146 -2.18 -5.03 13.90
C HIS A 146 -1.10 -5.40 12.87
N LEU A 147 -1.20 -4.88 11.64
CA LEU A 147 -0.26 -5.20 10.56
C LEU A 147 1.18 -4.70 10.83
N LEU A 148 1.34 -3.64 11.63
CA LEU A 148 2.61 -2.93 11.78
C LEU A 148 3.22 -3.00 13.18
N GLN A 149 2.46 -3.43 14.19
CA GLN A 149 2.98 -3.69 15.52
C GLN A 149 3.34 -5.18 15.66
N PRO A 150 4.54 -5.51 16.19
CA PRO A 150 4.87 -6.89 16.47
C PRO A 150 3.95 -7.44 17.58
N THR A 151 3.38 -8.63 17.34
CA THR A 151 2.73 -9.45 18.38
C THR A 151 3.72 -9.89 19.44
#